data_AF-A0A1Q7V4Z7-F1
#
_entry.id   AF-A0A1Q7V4Z7-F1
#
_cell.length_a   1.000
_cell.length_b   1.000
_cell.length_c   1.000
_cell.angle_alpha   90.00
_cell.angle_beta   90.00
_cell.angle_gamma   90.00
#
_symmetry.space_group_name_H-M   'P 1'
#
loop_
_entity.id
_entity.type
_entity.pdbx_description
1 polymer ?
#
loop_
_entity_poly.entity_id
_entity_poly.type
_entity_poly.pdbx_seq_one_letter_code
_entity_poly.pdbx_strand_id
1 'polypeptide(L)'
;MCVIRRLLQAPLQLAILIFFAVVSSSLGYGPLGHEIVGAIADRKLAGTPTAAKIKTLLDGIPLERASLIADDIKSWDKNGPDDRRGIHFLAHPEIEQQLHDFWKANPPNPDASDTTPSHHWMHYTDVPVLDVEKYGDGKTGRGNWDIVHTIPYCIGVLRAEIAADNPRKITKAIAVILLAHYLGDIHQPLHVGAEYFNEAGEPSDPDRGAPGLGDEGGNALSLVQNATAERKRHYYHSFHAYWDLDTVRNLTIGTPDEVPKEERENVYAPAKEKVIADFVANEPKNWRTPGDPKTWAEQWANEILPIAREAHTRMRFEHVHREEKDGRVFAKGEAHEIGTGYLDWSTAVVGDELHKAGWRLADLLQKVL
;
A
#
# COMPACT_ATOMS: atom_id res chain seq x y z
N MET A 1 -49.62 -50.61 27.65
CA MET A 1 -49.26 -49.72 28.77
C MET A 1 -47.81 -49.27 28.59
N CYS A 2 -47.61 -47.96 28.50
CA CYS A 2 -46.38 -47.15 28.55
C CYS A 2 -45.01 -47.82 28.41
N VAL A 3 -44.29 -47.46 27.34
CA VAL A 3 -42.83 -47.34 27.36
C VAL A 3 -42.49 -45.86 27.20
N ILE A 4 -42.17 -45.20 28.31
CA ILE A 4 -41.69 -43.82 28.33
C ILE A 4 -40.21 -43.85 27.93
N ARG A 5 -39.88 -43.39 26.72
CA ARG A 5 -38.50 -43.06 26.33
C ARG A 5 -38.13 -41.73 26.98
N ARG A 6 -37.15 -41.74 27.89
CA ARG A 6 -36.48 -40.52 28.35
C ARG A 6 -35.60 -39.98 27.22
N LEU A 7 -35.97 -38.83 26.67
CA LEU A 7 -35.10 -38.00 25.84
C LEU A 7 -34.10 -37.30 26.76
N LEU A 8 -32.83 -37.71 26.71
CA LEU A 8 -31.72 -36.94 27.24
C LEU A 8 -31.44 -35.80 26.24
N GLN A 9 -31.83 -34.58 26.61
CA GLN A 9 -31.41 -33.38 25.90
C GLN A 9 -29.92 -33.17 26.16
N ALA A 10 -29.09 -33.35 25.14
CA ALA A 10 -27.71 -32.88 25.16
C ALA A 10 -27.71 -31.34 25.01
N PRO A 11 -26.90 -30.60 25.78
CA PRO A 11 -26.78 -29.15 25.60
C PRO A 11 -26.07 -28.87 24.27
N LEU A 12 -26.78 -28.17 23.38
CA LEU A 12 -26.23 -27.62 22.14
C LEU A 12 -25.21 -26.53 22.53
N GLN A 13 -23.92 -26.89 22.57
CA GLN A 13 -22.86 -25.91 22.71
C GLN A 13 -22.80 -25.10 21.42
N LEU A 14 -23.30 -23.87 21.49
CA LEU A 14 -23.18 -22.87 20.45
C LEU A 14 -21.69 -22.50 20.33
N ALA A 15 -20.99 -23.10 19.38
CA ALA A 15 -19.64 -22.69 19.01
C ALA A 15 -19.74 -21.29 18.39
N ILE A 16 -19.37 -20.27 19.16
CA ILE A 16 -19.19 -18.92 18.65
C ILE A 16 -17.92 -18.96 17.78
N LEU A 17 -18.11 -19.06 16.47
CA LEU A 17 -17.08 -18.77 15.48
C LEU A 17 -16.75 -17.27 15.58
N ILE A 18 -15.68 -16.95 16.30
CA ILE A 18 -15.08 -15.62 16.28
C ILE A 18 -14.42 -15.47 14.91
N PHE A 19 -15.12 -14.80 14.00
CA PHE A 19 -14.61 -14.43 12.70
C PHE A 19 -13.61 -13.28 12.90
N PHE A 20 -12.32 -13.60 12.92
CA PHE A 20 -11.30 -12.59 12.69
C PHE A 20 -11.30 -12.30 11.18
N ALA A 21 -12.01 -11.25 10.79
CA ALA A 21 -11.77 -10.63 9.49
C ALA A 21 -10.36 -10.02 9.54
N VAL A 22 -9.37 -10.77 9.03
CA VAL A 22 -8.12 -10.17 8.57
C VAL A 22 -8.51 -9.38 7.33
N VAL A 23 -8.75 -8.08 7.51
CA VAL A 23 -8.75 -7.12 6.42
C VAL A 23 -7.26 -6.96 6.10
N SER A 24 -6.84 -7.44 4.94
CA SER A 24 -5.51 -7.15 4.41
C SER A 24 -5.47 -5.65 4.14
N SER A 25 -4.89 -4.90 5.08
CA SER A 25 -4.56 -3.50 4.84
C SER A 25 -3.40 -3.50 3.85
N SER A 26 -3.64 -3.12 2.59
CA SER A 26 -2.57 -2.71 1.68
C SER A 26 -2.00 -1.40 2.24
N LEU A 27 -0.88 -1.50 2.95
CA LEU A 27 -0.14 -0.36 3.48
C LEU A 27 1.17 -0.32 2.68
N GLY A 28 1.33 0.51 1.66
CA GLY A 28 2.51 0.40 0.79
C GLY A 28 3.82 0.69 1.52
N TYR A 29 4.70 -0.30 1.61
CA TYR A 29 5.89 -0.25 2.47
C TYR A 29 5.61 -0.13 3.99
N GLY A 30 4.37 -0.36 4.42
CA GLY A 30 3.95 -0.35 5.81
C GLY A 30 4.28 0.95 6.56
N PRO A 31 4.08 0.99 7.89
CA PRO A 31 4.33 2.20 8.65
C PRO A 31 5.79 2.67 8.57
N LEU A 32 6.74 1.73 8.67
CA LEU A 32 8.17 2.06 8.68
C LEU A 32 8.63 2.69 7.35
N GLY A 33 8.17 2.17 6.21
CA GLY A 33 8.56 2.69 4.89
C GLY A 33 7.95 4.06 4.61
N HIS A 34 6.67 4.25 4.91
CA HIS A 34 6.02 5.55 4.77
C HIS A 34 6.64 6.62 5.68
N GLU A 35 7.01 6.28 6.91
CA GLU A 35 7.75 7.20 7.79
C GLU A 35 9.09 7.59 7.17
N ILE A 36 9.85 6.63 6.62
CA ILE A 36 11.12 6.89 5.94
C ILE A 36 10.92 7.86 4.77
N VAL A 37 9.93 7.61 3.89
CA VAL A 37 9.63 8.48 2.74
C VAL A 37 9.27 9.90 3.18
N GLY A 38 8.37 10.02 4.15
CA GLY A 38 7.93 11.31 4.69
C GLY A 38 9.08 12.09 5.36
N ALA A 39 9.89 11.41 6.17
CA ALA A 39 11.02 12.02 6.87
C ALA A 39 12.14 12.48 5.93
N ILE A 40 12.40 11.74 4.85
CA ILE A 40 13.30 12.20 3.78
C ILE A 40 12.75 13.50 3.20
N ALA A 41 11.46 13.53 2.82
CA ALA A 41 10.86 14.72 2.22
C ALA A 41 10.89 15.94 3.15
N ASP A 42 10.57 15.76 4.43
CA ASP A 42 10.68 16.81 5.45
C ASP A 42 12.10 17.42 5.49
N ARG A 43 13.13 16.58 5.51
CA ARG A 43 14.53 17.02 5.55
C ARG A 43 14.99 17.67 4.25
N LYS A 44 14.54 17.17 3.10
CA LYS A 44 14.85 17.77 1.78
C LYS A 44 14.21 19.15 1.61
N LEU A 45 13.04 19.37 2.21
CA LEU A 45 12.31 20.63 2.14
C LEU A 45 12.68 21.62 3.26
N ALA A 46 13.40 21.18 4.29
CA ALA A 46 13.74 22.01 5.44
C ALA A 46 14.34 23.37 5.05
N GLY A 47 13.81 24.45 5.62
CA GLY A 47 14.24 25.82 5.34
C GLY A 47 13.72 26.43 4.03
N THR A 48 12.94 25.69 3.23
CA THR A 48 12.32 26.23 2.01
C THR A 48 10.96 26.90 2.29
N PRO A 49 10.49 27.80 1.40
CA PRO A 49 9.11 28.31 1.47
C PRO A 49 8.05 27.20 1.37
N THR A 50 8.34 26.11 0.64
CA THR A 50 7.46 24.95 0.51
C THR A 50 7.26 24.27 1.87
N ALA A 51 8.31 24.06 2.66
CA ALA A 51 8.17 23.52 4.02
C ALA A 51 7.31 24.40 4.92
N ALA A 52 7.42 25.73 4.80
CA ALA A 52 6.56 26.65 5.55
C ALA A 52 5.07 26.51 5.15
N LYS A 53 4.79 26.39 3.85
CA LYS A 53 3.42 26.15 3.34
C LYS A 53 2.86 24.81 3.83
N ILE A 54 3.64 23.74 3.76
CA ILE A 54 3.24 22.41 4.26
C ILE A 54 2.95 22.47 5.75
N LYS A 55 3.83 23.09 6.54
CA LYS A 55 3.62 23.27 7.97
C LYS A 55 2.30 23.97 8.29
N THR A 56 1.94 25.00 7.50
CA THR A 56 0.64 25.67 7.65
C THR A 56 -0.53 24.77 7.22
N LEU A 57 -0.42 24.09 6.09
CA LEU A 57 -1.48 23.21 5.57
C LEU A 57 -1.77 22.02 6.47
N LEU A 58 -0.74 21.47 7.12
CA LEU A 58 -0.83 20.28 7.96
C LEU A 58 -0.92 20.60 9.46
N ASP A 59 -1.11 21.87 9.83
CA ASP A 59 -1.15 22.31 11.24
C ASP A 59 0.05 21.79 12.06
N GLY A 60 1.23 21.80 11.45
CA GLY A 60 2.48 21.35 12.07
C GLY A 60 2.71 19.83 12.09
N ILE A 61 1.79 19.00 11.59
CA ILE A 61 2.05 17.56 11.40
C ILE A 61 3.19 17.41 10.37
N PRO A 62 4.31 16.73 10.71
CA PRO A 62 5.39 16.46 9.76
C PRO A 62 4.96 15.48 8.67
N LEU A 63 5.59 15.53 7.48
CA LEU A 63 5.31 14.57 6.41
C LEU A 63 5.59 13.13 6.86
N GLU A 64 6.57 12.91 7.75
CA GLU A 64 6.80 11.60 8.39
C GLU A 64 5.55 11.02 9.07
N ARG A 65 4.73 11.85 9.74
CA ARG A 65 3.49 11.38 10.37
C ARG A 65 2.33 11.39 9.39
N ALA A 66 2.28 12.39 8.51
CA ALA A 66 1.21 12.56 7.53
C ALA A 66 1.15 11.39 6.53
N SER A 67 2.30 10.82 6.19
CA SER A 67 2.40 9.66 5.29
C SER A 67 1.75 8.39 5.82
N LEU A 68 1.32 8.33 7.07
CA LEU A 68 0.58 7.19 7.63
C LEU A 68 -0.93 7.39 7.65
N ILE A 69 -1.40 8.64 7.50
CA ILE A 69 -2.79 9.00 7.82
C ILE A 69 -3.80 8.33 6.87
N ALA A 70 -3.48 8.20 5.58
CA ALA A 70 -4.38 7.60 4.60
C ALA A 70 -4.73 6.14 4.96
N ASP A 71 -3.78 5.43 5.55
CA ASP A 71 -3.99 4.07 6.05
C ASP A 71 -4.62 4.03 7.43
N ASP A 72 -4.21 4.93 8.33
CA ASP A 72 -4.80 5.01 9.66
C ASP A 72 -6.33 5.11 9.55
N ILE A 73 -6.85 5.93 8.64
CA ILE A 73 -8.29 6.12 8.45
C ILE A 73 -9.03 4.90 7.88
N LYS A 74 -8.34 3.86 7.36
CA LYS A 74 -8.94 2.54 7.08
C LYS A 74 -9.47 1.88 8.35
N SER A 75 -8.93 2.22 9.52
CA SER A 75 -9.48 1.74 10.80
C SER A 75 -10.93 2.22 11.06
N TRP A 76 -11.36 3.31 10.42
CA TRP A 76 -12.74 3.81 10.52
C TRP A 76 -13.76 2.97 9.75
N ASP A 77 -13.33 2.09 8.84
CA ASP A 77 -14.25 1.37 7.95
C ASP A 77 -15.29 0.51 8.69
N LYS A 78 -14.94 0.06 9.90
CA LYS A 78 -15.81 -0.79 10.70
C LYS A 78 -16.89 -0.04 11.46
N ASN A 79 -16.53 1.09 12.09
CA ASN A 79 -17.39 1.78 13.06
C ASN A 79 -17.69 3.24 12.68
N GLY A 80 -17.10 3.72 11.58
CA GLY A 80 -17.13 5.12 11.16
C GLY A 80 -16.11 6.01 11.89
N PRO A 81 -15.87 7.22 11.35
CA PRO A 81 -14.91 8.17 11.90
C PRO A 81 -15.35 8.78 13.23
N ASP A 82 -16.65 8.70 13.56
CA ASP A 82 -17.22 9.25 14.79
C ASP A 82 -17.13 8.27 16.00
N ASP A 83 -16.54 7.06 15.83
CA ASP A 83 -16.33 6.10 16.93
C ASP A 83 -15.23 6.60 17.87
N ARG A 84 -15.59 6.84 19.13
CA ARG A 84 -14.69 7.32 20.21
C ARG A 84 -13.50 6.41 20.50
N ARG A 85 -13.53 5.15 20.05
CA ARG A 85 -12.43 4.18 20.21
C ARG A 85 -11.53 4.08 18.97
N GLY A 86 -11.88 4.80 17.91
CA GLY A 86 -11.08 4.90 16.70
C GLY A 86 -9.88 5.82 16.91
N ILE A 87 -9.10 5.97 15.85
CA ILE A 87 -8.07 6.99 15.79
C ILE A 87 -8.72 8.38 15.78
N HIS A 88 -8.07 9.35 16.42
CA HIS A 88 -8.48 10.74 16.45
C HIS A 88 -7.26 11.66 16.36
N PHE A 89 -7.42 12.82 15.73
CA PHE A 89 -6.37 13.82 15.57
C PHE A 89 -6.70 15.03 16.45
N LEU A 90 -6.89 14.79 17.76
CA LEU A 90 -7.43 15.78 18.71
C LEU A 90 -6.61 17.07 18.81
N ALA A 91 -5.31 17.01 18.52
CA ALA A 91 -4.43 18.18 18.48
C ALA A 91 -4.62 19.03 17.21
N HIS A 92 -5.30 18.49 16.19
CA HIS A 92 -5.49 19.06 14.85
C HIS A 92 -6.97 18.94 14.42
N PRO A 93 -7.91 19.56 15.15
CA PRO A 93 -9.35 19.34 14.96
C PRO A 93 -9.87 19.73 13.56
N GLU A 94 -9.24 20.72 12.91
CA GLU A 94 -9.57 21.08 11.52
C GLU A 94 -9.13 20.01 10.51
N ILE A 95 -7.99 19.36 10.75
CA ILE A 95 -7.51 18.24 9.94
C ILE A 95 -8.40 17.01 10.18
N GLU A 96 -8.75 16.73 11.44
CA GLU A 96 -9.68 15.65 11.79
C GLU A 96 -11.01 15.79 11.05
N GLN A 97 -11.62 16.97 11.08
CA GLN A 97 -12.88 17.21 10.38
C GLN A 97 -12.75 17.02 8.87
N GLN A 98 -11.66 17.48 8.26
CA GLN A 98 -11.42 17.28 6.82
C GLN A 98 -11.23 15.80 6.47
N LEU A 99 -10.59 15.02 7.34
CA LEU A 99 -10.45 13.57 7.17
C LEU A 99 -11.80 12.85 7.30
N HIS A 100 -12.64 13.27 8.25
CA HIS A 100 -14.01 12.74 8.38
C HIS A 100 -14.81 13.00 7.09
N ASP A 101 -14.74 14.22 6.55
CA ASP A 101 -15.44 14.60 5.33
C ASP A 101 -14.91 13.84 4.10
N PHE A 102 -13.59 13.67 4.00
CA PHE A 102 -12.94 12.84 2.98
C PHE A 102 -13.41 11.38 3.06
N TRP A 103 -13.34 10.75 4.23
CA TRP A 103 -13.77 9.36 4.40
C TRP A 103 -15.27 9.19 4.06
N LYS A 104 -16.12 10.11 4.53
CA LYS A 104 -17.58 10.09 4.25
C LYS A 104 -17.88 10.24 2.74
N ALA A 105 -17.06 11.00 2.02
CA ALA A 105 -17.18 11.17 0.56
C ALA A 105 -16.60 10.01 -0.26
N ASN A 106 -15.77 9.16 0.36
CA ASN A 106 -15.07 8.05 -0.29
C ASN A 106 -15.16 6.75 0.53
N PRO A 107 -16.37 6.27 0.86
CA PRO A 107 -16.56 5.16 1.81
C PRO A 107 -15.90 3.85 1.33
N PRO A 108 -15.61 2.90 2.24
CA PRO A 108 -15.17 1.56 1.86
C PRO A 108 -16.21 0.89 0.95
N ASN A 109 -15.78 0.40 -0.20
CA ASN A 109 -16.65 -0.29 -1.16
C ASN A 109 -15.94 -1.54 -1.71
N PRO A 110 -16.52 -2.75 -1.55
CA PRO A 110 -15.93 -3.97 -2.09
C PRO A 110 -15.93 -4.02 -3.63
N ASP A 111 -16.82 -3.26 -4.28
CA ASP A 111 -16.90 -3.19 -5.73
C ASP A 111 -15.99 -2.06 -6.24
N ALA A 112 -14.92 -2.44 -6.93
CA ALA A 112 -14.14 -1.54 -7.79
C ALA A 112 -15.00 -1.11 -9.00
N SER A 113 -15.99 -0.26 -8.78
CA SER A 113 -16.85 0.26 -9.84
C SER A 113 -16.74 1.77 -9.96
N ASP A 114 -16.85 2.26 -11.19
CA ASP A 114 -16.67 3.66 -11.56
C ASP A 114 -17.57 4.65 -10.82
N THR A 115 -18.72 4.18 -10.33
CA THR A 115 -19.79 5.05 -9.86
C THR A 115 -19.60 5.53 -8.41
N THR A 116 -18.87 4.79 -7.58
CA THR A 116 -18.66 5.16 -6.16
C THR A 116 -17.17 5.03 -5.81
N PRO A 117 -16.48 6.13 -5.48
CA PRO A 117 -15.09 6.05 -5.04
C PRO A 117 -15.00 5.24 -3.76
N SER A 118 -13.87 4.55 -3.59
CA SER A 118 -13.43 4.14 -2.28
C SER A 118 -12.05 4.69 -2.04
N HIS A 119 -11.80 5.15 -0.82
CA HIS A 119 -10.45 5.54 -0.42
C HIS A 119 -9.46 4.37 -0.55
N HIS A 120 -9.92 3.12 -0.47
CA HIS A 120 -9.09 1.90 -0.67
C HIS A 120 -8.49 1.82 -2.06
N TRP A 121 -9.28 2.10 -3.11
CA TRP A 121 -8.84 1.97 -4.50
C TRP A 121 -7.78 3.01 -4.88
N MET A 122 -7.61 4.06 -4.08
CA MET A 122 -6.68 5.15 -4.36
C MET A 122 -5.21 4.82 -4.03
N HIS A 123 -4.94 3.67 -3.39
CA HIS A 123 -3.60 3.27 -2.93
C HIS A 123 -2.81 2.45 -3.94
N TYR A 124 -3.45 1.90 -4.98
CA TYR A 124 -2.79 0.95 -5.88
C TYR A 124 -3.43 0.94 -7.26
N THR A 125 -2.81 0.21 -8.18
CA THR A 125 -3.36 -0.30 -9.44
C THR A 125 -2.84 -1.72 -9.62
N ASP A 126 -3.64 -2.62 -10.18
CA ASP A 126 -3.30 -4.04 -10.32
C ASP A 126 -2.96 -4.37 -11.78
N VAL A 127 -2.01 -3.64 -12.36
CA VAL A 127 -1.67 -3.83 -13.78
C VAL A 127 -1.12 -5.26 -14.02
N PRO A 128 -1.65 -6.04 -14.98
CA PRO A 128 -1.13 -7.36 -15.32
C PRO A 128 0.38 -7.38 -15.60
N VAL A 129 1.10 -8.30 -14.94
CA VAL A 129 2.56 -8.40 -15.11
C VAL A 129 3.04 -9.56 -15.97
N LEU A 130 2.14 -10.42 -16.47
CA LEU A 130 2.52 -11.61 -17.27
C LEU A 130 3.25 -11.24 -18.55
N ASP A 131 2.83 -10.17 -19.23
CA ASP A 131 3.48 -9.60 -20.41
C ASP A 131 4.12 -8.24 -20.08
N VAL A 132 5.04 -7.80 -20.92
CA VAL A 132 5.61 -6.44 -20.78
C VAL A 132 4.56 -5.46 -21.27
N GLU A 133 4.09 -4.61 -20.36
CA GLU A 133 3.12 -3.57 -20.66
C GLU A 133 3.38 -2.28 -19.87
N LYS A 134 2.86 -1.18 -20.40
CA LYS A 134 2.73 0.09 -19.72
C LYS A 134 1.35 0.23 -19.10
N TYR A 135 1.23 1.15 -18.15
CA TYR A 135 -0.04 1.54 -17.56
C TYR A 135 -1.08 1.91 -18.63
N GLY A 136 -0.71 2.64 -19.69
CA GLY A 136 -1.66 3.04 -20.73
C GLY A 136 -2.07 1.95 -21.75
N ASP A 137 -1.47 0.76 -21.71
CA ASP A 137 -1.63 -0.24 -22.78
C ASP A 137 -2.90 -1.11 -22.64
N GLY A 138 -3.50 -1.14 -21.45
CA GLY A 138 -4.54 -2.12 -21.08
C GLY A 138 -5.72 -1.51 -20.33
N LYS A 139 -6.60 -2.37 -19.83
CA LYS A 139 -7.78 -1.97 -19.03
C LYS A 139 -7.85 -2.72 -17.71
N THR A 140 -7.45 -3.98 -17.68
CA THR A 140 -7.51 -4.78 -16.46
C THR A 140 -6.63 -4.16 -15.37
N GLY A 141 -7.12 -4.11 -14.13
CA GLY A 141 -6.39 -3.57 -12.98
C GLY A 141 -6.28 -2.04 -12.90
N ARG A 142 -6.81 -1.32 -13.89
CA ARG A 142 -6.74 0.15 -13.99
C ARG A 142 -8.09 0.76 -13.62
N GLY A 143 -8.16 1.30 -12.41
CA GLY A 143 -9.37 1.91 -11.89
C GLY A 143 -9.42 3.40 -12.24
N ASN A 144 -10.62 3.94 -12.47
CA ASN A 144 -10.81 5.39 -12.67
C ASN A 144 -10.39 6.25 -11.45
N TRP A 145 -10.14 5.61 -10.32
CA TRP A 145 -9.74 6.23 -9.06
C TRP A 145 -8.49 5.59 -8.47
N ASP A 146 -7.74 4.85 -9.29
CA ASP A 146 -6.49 4.25 -8.84
C ASP A 146 -5.44 5.30 -8.49
N ILE A 147 -4.31 4.85 -7.96
CA ILE A 147 -3.22 5.73 -7.54
C ILE A 147 -2.69 6.61 -8.69
N VAL A 148 -2.72 6.11 -9.93
CA VAL A 148 -2.24 6.83 -11.12
C VAL A 148 -3.16 8.00 -11.47
N HIS A 149 -4.45 7.90 -11.17
CA HIS A 149 -5.42 8.99 -11.35
C HIS A 149 -5.54 9.90 -10.12
N THR A 150 -5.33 9.37 -8.91
CA THR A 150 -5.54 10.15 -7.68
C THR A 150 -4.40 11.13 -7.41
N ILE A 151 -3.15 10.78 -7.74
CA ILE A 151 -2.01 11.71 -7.63
C ILE A 151 -2.22 12.99 -8.46
N PRO A 152 -2.52 12.96 -9.77
CA PRO A 152 -2.77 14.18 -10.55
C PRO A 152 -4.02 14.94 -10.10
N TYR A 153 -5.01 14.27 -9.51
CA TYR A 153 -6.15 14.93 -8.88
C TYR A 153 -5.71 15.79 -7.67
N CYS A 154 -4.91 15.22 -6.77
CA CYS A 154 -4.34 15.94 -5.63
C CYS A 154 -3.49 17.14 -6.09
N ILE A 155 -2.69 16.96 -7.14
CA ILE A 155 -1.90 18.04 -7.76
C ILE A 155 -2.82 19.17 -8.27
N GLY A 156 -3.91 18.82 -8.96
CA GLY A 156 -4.90 19.78 -9.43
C GLY A 156 -5.54 20.60 -8.30
N VAL A 157 -5.84 19.96 -7.15
CA VAL A 157 -6.32 20.66 -5.95
C VAL A 157 -5.28 21.62 -5.38
N LEU A 158 -4.02 21.21 -5.27
CA LEU A 158 -2.93 22.05 -4.73
C LEU A 158 -2.69 23.29 -5.60
N ARG A 159 -2.74 23.12 -6.93
CA ARG A 159 -2.64 24.19 -7.94
C ARG A 159 -3.91 25.03 -8.09
N ALA A 160 -4.98 24.71 -7.37
CA ALA A 160 -6.29 25.36 -7.50
C ALA A 160 -6.91 25.25 -8.91
N GLU A 161 -6.53 24.23 -9.66
CA GLU A 161 -7.19 23.83 -10.92
C GLU A 161 -8.49 23.06 -10.63
N ILE A 162 -8.54 22.37 -9.49
CA ILE A 162 -9.71 21.71 -8.94
C ILE A 162 -10.11 22.43 -7.65
N ALA A 163 -11.39 22.75 -7.50
CA ALA A 163 -11.91 23.44 -6.33
C ALA A 163 -11.72 22.60 -5.04
N ALA A 164 -11.42 23.26 -3.92
CA ALA A 164 -11.25 22.57 -2.64
C ALA A 164 -12.54 21.97 -2.07
N ASP A 165 -13.73 22.39 -2.55
CA ASP A 165 -15.03 21.84 -2.14
C ASP A 165 -15.49 20.63 -2.99
N ASN A 166 -14.58 20.05 -3.77
CA ASN A 166 -14.86 19.00 -4.74
C ASN A 166 -15.65 17.81 -4.16
N PRO A 167 -16.31 17.02 -5.02
CA PRO A 167 -17.12 15.89 -4.58
C PRO A 167 -16.38 14.84 -3.74
N ARG A 168 -15.04 14.80 -3.79
CA ARG A 168 -14.20 13.87 -3.01
C ARG A 168 -13.79 14.42 -1.65
N LYS A 169 -14.08 15.69 -1.36
CA LYS A 169 -13.63 16.40 -0.15
C LYS A 169 -12.10 16.34 0.04
N ILE A 170 -11.36 16.28 -1.07
CA ILE A 170 -9.91 16.42 -1.06
C ILE A 170 -9.60 17.92 -1.01
N THR A 171 -9.35 18.43 0.19
CA THR A 171 -8.85 19.80 0.39
C THR A 171 -7.35 19.87 0.08
N LYS A 172 -6.73 21.06 0.18
CA LYS A 172 -5.27 21.17 0.06
C LYS A 172 -4.51 20.41 1.16
N ALA A 173 -5.01 20.41 2.39
CA ALA A 173 -4.39 19.65 3.48
C ALA A 173 -4.48 18.15 3.22
N ILE A 174 -5.66 17.66 2.84
CA ILE A 174 -5.88 16.26 2.48
C ILE A 174 -5.03 15.87 1.26
N ALA A 175 -4.91 16.72 0.25
CA ALA A 175 -4.05 16.46 -0.90
C ALA A 175 -2.57 16.30 -0.51
N VAL A 176 -2.05 17.10 0.43
CA VAL A 176 -0.67 16.91 0.93
C VAL A 176 -0.54 15.59 1.70
N ILE A 177 -1.50 15.26 2.57
CA ILE A 177 -1.53 13.98 3.32
C ILE A 177 -1.53 12.78 2.36
N LEU A 178 -2.42 12.81 1.37
CA LEU A 178 -2.55 11.75 0.37
C LEU A 178 -1.29 11.61 -0.48
N LEU A 179 -0.70 12.72 -0.95
CA LEU A 179 0.57 12.66 -1.69
C LEU A 179 1.73 12.15 -0.82
N ALA A 180 1.78 12.51 0.46
CA ALA A 180 2.81 11.99 1.37
C ALA A 180 2.74 10.46 1.50
N HIS A 181 1.53 9.90 1.43
CA HIS A 181 1.27 8.47 1.46
C HIS A 181 1.54 7.80 0.11
N TYR A 182 0.88 8.28 -0.96
CA TYR A 182 0.89 7.66 -2.29
C TYR A 182 2.26 7.64 -2.96
N LEU A 183 3.19 8.51 -2.57
CA LEU A 183 4.56 8.41 -3.07
C LEU A 183 5.29 7.17 -2.52
N GLY A 184 4.93 6.67 -1.34
CA GLY A 184 5.37 5.36 -0.86
C GLY A 184 4.71 4.25 -1.67
N ASP A 185 3.37 4.25 -1.72
CA ASP A 185 2.57 3.23 -2.41
C ASP A 185 2.99 3.03 -3.87
N ILE A 186 3.04 4.10 -4.68
CA ILE A 186 3.32 3.95 -6.13
C ILE A 186 4.74 3.45 -6.40
N HIS A 187 5.66 3.54 -5.44
CA HIS A 187 7.01 3.01 -5.54
C HIS A 187 7.12 1.58 -5.00
N GLN A 188 6.06 1.02 -4.41
CA GLN A 188 5.96 -0.37 -3.98
C GLN A 188 5.53 -1.22 -5.19
N PRO A 189 6.36 -2.17 -5.68
CA PRO A 189 6.07 -2.92 -6.91
C PRO A 189 4.70 -3.61 -6.97
N LEU A 190 4.26 -4.22 -5.89
CA LEU A 190 2.98 -4.92 -5.75
C LEU A 190 1.78 -4.00 -5.48
N HIS A 191 1.98 -2.68 -5.34
CA HIS A 191 0.90 -1.68 -5.43
C HIS A 191 0.66 -1.22 -6.88
N VAL A 192 1.48 -1.66 -7.83
CA VAL A 192 1.38 -1.25 -9.24
C VAL A 192 1.13 -2.44 -10.16
N GLY A 193 1.73 -3.60 -9.87
CA GLY A 193 1.59 -4.80 -10.70
C GLY A 193 1.05 -6.01 -9.94
N ALA A 194 0.19 -6.76 -10.60
CA ALA A 194 -0.45 -7.97 -10.09
C ALA A 194 -0.36 -9.12 -11.11
N GLU A 195 -0.28 -10.36 -10.61
CA GLU A 195 -0.40 -11.56 -11.45
C GLU A 195 -1.87 -11.96 -11.60
N TYR A 196 -2.22 -12.43 -12.79
CA TYR A 196 -3.57 -12.90 -13.11
C TYR A 196 -3.55 -14.35 -13.52
N PHE A 197 -4.55 -15.11 -13.08
CA PHE A 197 -4.62 -16.55 -13.29
C PHE A 197 -5.91 -16.95 -13.99
N ASN A 198 -5.83 -17.96 -14.84
CA ASN A 198 -7.02 -18.61 -15.39
C ASN A 198 -7.69 -19.51 -14.32
N GLU A 199 -8.86 -20.07 -14.64
CA GLU A 199 -9.59 -20.99 -13.74
C GLU A 199 -8.81 -22.28 -13.40
N ALA A 200 -7.77 -22.61 -14.15
CA ALA A 200 -6.87 -23.74 -13.86
C ALA A 200 -5.70 -23.36 -12.92
N GLY A 201 -5.60 -22.09 -12.53
CA GLY A 201 -4.51 -21.59 -11.67
C GLY A 201 -3.21 -21.33 -12.42
N GLU A 202 -3.25 -21.19 -13.75
CA GLU A 202 -2.07 -20.88 -14.57
C GLU A 202 -2.03 -19.36 -14.86
N PRO A 203 -0.84 -18.72 -14.86
CA PRO A 203 -0.72 -17.33 -15.24
C PRO A 203 -1.34 -17.03 -16.62
N SER A 204 -2.06 -15.92 -16.73
CA SER A 204 -2.80 -15.53 -17.93
C SER A 204 -2.82 -14.00 -18.10
N ASP A 205 -2.82 -13.54 -19.35
CA ASP A 205 -3.03 -12.13 -19.68
C ASP A 205 -4.55 -11.87 -19.84
N PRO A 206 -5.19 -11.14 -18.90
CA PRO A 206 -6.62 -10.89 -18.92
C PRO A 206 -7.05 -9.88 -20.00
N ASP A 207 -6.13 -9.07 -20.53
CA ASP A 207 -6.42 -8.10 -21.60
C ASP A 207 -6.30 -8.73 -23.00
N ARG A 208 -5.61 -9.87 -23.13
CA ARG A 208 -5.44 -10.61 -24.40
C ARG A 208 -6.16 -11.95 -24.47
N GLY A 209 -6.77 -12.38 -23.37
CA GLY A 209 -7.35 -13.71 -23.21
C GLY A 209 -8.76 -13.72 -22.64
N ALA A 210 -9.09 -14.86 -22.01
CA ALA A 210 -10.27 -14.93 -21.15
C ALA A 210 -10.03 -14.09 -19.88
N PRO A 211 -11.09 -13.62 -19.21
CA PRO A 211 -10.95 -12.94 -17.93
C PRO A 211 -10.10 -13.76 -16.96
N GLY A 212 -9.11 -13.11 -16.35
CA GLY A 212 -8.25 -13.69 -15.32
C GLY A 212 -8.70 -13.28 -13.93
N LEU A 213 -8.35 -14.11 -12.95
CA LEU A 213 -8.49 -13.84 -11.52
C LEU A 213 -7.19 -13.20 -11.03
N GLY A 214 -7.24 -11.96 -10.58
CA GLY A 214 -6.07 -11.27 -10.02
C GLY A 214 -5.67 -11.82 -8.66
N ASP A 215 -4.39 -11.69 -8.31
CA ASP A 215 -3.84 -12.05 -7.01
C ASP A 215 -3.92 -10.94 -5.94
N GLU A 216 -4.61 -9.85 -6.27
CA GLU A 216 -4.76 -8.64 -5.44
C GLU A 216 -3.41 -8.00 -5.06
N GLY A 217 -2.53 -7.83 -6.05
CA GLY A 217 -1.16 -7.33 -5.82
C GLY A 217 -0.38 -8.29 -4.92
N GLY A 218 -0.60 -9.60 -5.05
CA GLY A 218 -0.01 -10.61 -4.18
C GLY A 218 -0.61 -10.71 -2.77
N ASN A 219 -1.66 -9.97 -2.42
CA ASN A 219 -2.31 -10.14 -1.10
C ASN A 219 -2.94 -11.51 -0.92
N ALA A 220 -3.40 -12.13 -2.01
CA ALA A 220 -4.04 -13.43 -2.01
C ALA A 220 -3.04 -14.61 -2.13
N LEU A 221 -1.75 -14.33 -2.25
CA LEU A 221 -0.70 -15.34 -2.32
C LEU A 221 0.09 -15.38 -1.02
N SER A 222 0.38 -16.57 -0.50
CA SER A 222 1.46 -16.73 0.48
C SER A 222 2.81 -16.72 -0.23
N LEU A 223 3.89 -16.34 0.45
CA LEU A 223 5.26 -16.41 -0.08
C LEU A 223 6.06 -17.49 0.64
N VAL A 224 6.77 -18.32 -0.13
CA VAL A 224 7.64 -19.35 0.40
C VAL A 224 9.06 -19.16 -0.14
N GLN A 225 9.96 -18.73 0.74
CA GLN A 225 11.38 -18.57 0.41
C GLN A 225 12.16 -19.85 0.68
N ASN A 226 13.12 -20.15 -0.19
CA ASN A 226 13.97 -21.33 -0.07
C ASN A 226 15.01 -21.16 1.04
N ALA A 227 15.49 -22.29 1.56
CA ALA A 227 16.61 -22.27 2.51
C ALA A 227 17.91 -21.88 1.79
N THR A 228 18.76 -21.10 2.47
CA THR A 228 20.15 -20.82 2.09
C THR A 228 21.11 -21.46 3.10
N ALA A 229 22.41 -21.23 2.95
CA ALA A 229 23.39 -21.64 3.97
C ALA A 229 23.23 -20.84 5.27
N GLU A 230 22.72 -19.62 5.18
CA GLU A 230 22.57 -18.65 6.28
C GLU A 230 21.16 -18.63 6.87
N ARG A 231 20.12 -18.97 6.09
CA ARG A 231 18.72 -18.85 6.50
C ARG A 231 17.93 -20.12 6.22
N LYS A 232 17.00 -20.46 7.11
CA LYS A 232 16.06 -21.58 6.91
C LYS A 232 14.98 -21.18 5.91
N ARG A 233 14.32 -22.19 5.32
CA ARG A 233 13.09 -22.00 4.54
C ARG A 233 12.10 -21.18 5.37
N HIS A 234 11.53 -20.14 4.79
CA HIS A 234 10.60 -19.24 5.48
C HIS A 234 9.28 -19.16 4.72
N TYR A 235 8.18 -19.15 5.46
CA TYR A 235 6.83 -18.98 4.99
C TYR A 235 6.28 -17.63 5.48
N TYR A 236 5.76 -16.82 4.56
CA TYR A 236 5.07 -15.58 4.82
C TYR A 236 3.60 -15.72 4.41
N HIS A 237 2.69 -15.22 5.25
CA HIS A 237 1.26 -15.37 5.02
C HIS A 237 0.72 -14.59 3.82
N SER A 238 1.42 -13.53 3.41
CA SER A 238 1.05 -12.69 2.27
C SER A 238 2.32 -12.27 1.53
N PHE A 239 2.31 -12.41 0.20
CA PHE A 239 3.39 -11.97 -0.67
C PHE A 239 3.48 -10.45 -0.70
N HIS A 240 2.33 -9.77 -0.66
CA HIS A 240 2.25 -8.32 -0.52
C HIS A 240 2.84 -7.83 0.80
N ALA A 241 2.38 -8.39 1.93
CA ALA A 241 2.83 -7.97 3.26
C ALA A 241 4.34 -8.18 3.47
N TYR A 242 4.93 -9.18 2.79
CA TYR A 242 6.37 -9.38 2.78
C TYR A 242 7.11 -8.14 2.21
N TRP A 243 6.62 -7.57 1.11
CA TRP A 243 7.19 -6.36 0.51
C TRP A 243 6.93 -5.12 1.36
N ASP A 244 5.79 -5.05 2.05
CA ASP A 244 5.46 -3.91 2.89
C ASP A 244 6.23 -3.89 4.20
N LEU A 245 6.48 -5.06 4.80
CA LEU A 245 6.92 -5.15 6.18
C LEU A 245 8.28 -5.81 6.31
N ASP A 246 8.46 -7.02 5.77
CA ASP A 246 9.64 -7.84 6.01
C ASP A 246 10.88 -7.31 5.29
N THR A 247 10.75 -6.87 4.04
CA THR A 247 11.86 -6.29 3.27
C THR A 247 12.29 -4.93 3.83
N VAL A 248 11.33 -4.08 4.25
CA VAL A 248 11.59 -2.78 4.87
C VAL A 248 12.29 -2.96 6.23
N ARG A 249 11.87 -3.94 7.03
CA ARG A 249 12.59 -4.35 8.24
C ARG A 249 14.00 -4.82 7.93
N ASN A 250 14.17 -5.68 6.93
CA ASN A 250 15.50 -6.19 6.56
C ASN A 250 16.44 -5.06 6.10
N LEU A 251 15.93 -4.08 5.34
CA LEU A 251 16.67 -2.87 4.97
C LEU A 251 17.10 -2.06 6.20
N THR A 252 16.19 -1.88 7.15
CA THR A 252 16.38 -0.93 8.26
C THR A 252 17.19 -1.54 9.40
N ILE A 253 16.78 -2.71 9.89
CA ILE A 253 17.32 -3.34 11.10
C ILE A 253 18.16 -4.60 10.79
N GLY A 254 18.34 -4.94 9.51
CA GLY A 254 19.20 -6.05 9.07
C GLY A 254 18.59 -7.45 9.21
N THR A 255 17.30 -7.53 9.52
CA THR A 255 16.55 -8.80 9.59
C THR A 255 15.11 -8.60 9.11
N PRO A 256 14.50 -9.57 8.41
CA PRO A 256 13.09 -9.51 8.06
C PRO A 256 12.18 -9.74 9.25
N ASP A 257 12.70 -10.29 10.36
CA ASP A 257 11.90 -10.67 11.52
C ASP A 257 11.59 -9.46 12.42
N GLU A 258 10.44 -9.48 13.09
CA GLU A 258 10.05 -8.41 14.00
C GLU A 258 10.78 -8.58 15.33
N VAL A 259 11.31 -7.51 15.89
CA VAL A 259 11.92 -7.58 17.23
C VAL A 259 10.84 -7.54 18.32
N PRO A 260 11.11 -8.13 19.51
CA PRO A 260 10.21 -8.07 20.65
C PRO A 260 9.77 -6.64 20.97
N LYS A 261 8.53 -6.48 21.45
CA LYS A 261 7.93 -5.17 21.70
C LYS A 261 8.78 -4.28 22.61
N GLU A 262 9.45 -4.89 23.59
CA GLU A 262 10.32 -4.22 24.56
C GLU A 262 11.58 -3.62 23.92
N GLU A 263 12.00 -4.15 22.78
CA GLU A 263 13.21 -3.74 22.06
C GLU A 263 12.92 -2.79 20.90
N ARG A 264 11.66 -2.72 20.42
CA ARG A 264 11.28 -2.01 19.19
C ARG A 264 11.82 -0.59 19.13
N GLU A 265 11.52 0.24 20.14
CA GLU A 265 11.96 1.64 20.15
C GLU A 265 13.50 1.77 20.06
N ASN A 266 14.23 0.97 20.84
CA ASN A 266 15.69 1.04 20.92
C ASN A 266 16.38 0.51 19.65
N VAL A 267 15.71 -0.33 18.86
CA VAL A 267 16.25 -0.91 17.62
C VAL A 267 15.81 -0.11 16.41
N TYR A 268 14.50 0.13 16.25
CA TYR A 268 13.95 0.79 15.07
C TYR A 268 14.32 2.26 15.01
N ALA A 269 14.24 3.02 16.11
CA ALA A 269 14.47 4.46 16.05
C ALA A 269 15.88 4.82 15.55
N PRO A 270 16.99 4.31 16.11
CA PRO A 270 18.33 4.63 15.60
C PRO A 270 18.60 4.04 14.20
N ALA A 271 18.03 2.89 13.88
CA ALA A 271 18.19 2.26 12.57
C ALA A 271 17.46 3.03 11.46
N LYS A 272 16.20 3.43 11.72
CA LYS A 272 15.41 4.29 10.84
C LYS A 272 16.11 5.63 10.62
N GLU A 273 16.59 6.26 11.70
CA GLU A 273 17.35 7.51 11.62
C GLU A 273 18.57 7.39 10.71
N LYS A 274 19.33 6.30 10.84
CA LYS A 274 20.50 6.04 10.00
C LYS A 274 20.13 5.95 8.52
N VAL A 275 19.10 5.17 8.18
CA VAL A 275 18.63 5.04 6.78
C VAL A 275 18.18 6.39 6.22
N ILE A 276 17.39 7.16 6.98
CA ILE A 276 16.93 8.49 6.55
C ILE A 276 18.12 9.43 6.35
N ALA A 277 19.08 9.47 7.28
CA ALA A 277 20.27 10.30 7.16
C ALA A 277 21.10 9.96 5.91
N ASP A 278 21.30 8.68 5.64
CA ASP A 278 22.02 8.19 4.47
C ASP A 278 21.29 8.55 3.16
N PHE A 279 19.96 8.38 3.10
CA PHE A 279 19.15 8.72 1.92
C PHE A 279 19.01 10.24 1.71
N VAL A 280 19.07 11.06 2.76
CA VAL A 280 19.06 12.52 2.60
C VAL A 280 20.41 13.04 2.10
N ALA A 281 21.50 12.43 2.56
CA ALA A 281 22.87 12.85 2.24
C ALA A 281 23.31 12.48 0.81
N ASN A 282 22.71 11.45 0.21
CA ASN A 282 23.10 10.93 -1.10
C ASN A 282 21.95 11.09 -2.11
N GLU A 283 22.21 11.58 -3.32
CA GLU A 283 21.17 11.67 -4.35
C GLU A 283 20.90 10.29 -4.98
N PRO A 284 19.64 9.83 -5.09
CA PRO A 284 19.32 8.56 -5.72
C PRO A 284 19.63 8.62 -7.23
N LYS A 285 19.85 7.47 -7.86
CA LYS A 285 20.04 7.44 -9.33
C LYS A 285 18.69 7.56 -10.03
N ASN A 286 18.67 8.29 -11.16
CA ASN A 286 17.51 8.38 -12.07
C ASN A 286 16.17 8.76 -11.39
N TRP A 287 16.21 9.52 -10.30
CA TRP A 287 15.00 9.85 -9.53
C TRP A 287 14.16 10.98 -10.14
N ARG A 288 14.77 11.86 -10.97
CA ARG A 288 14.07 13.02 -11.53
C ARG A 288 13.06 12.59 -12.59
N THR A 289 11.88 13.20 -12.54
CA THR A 289 10.80 12.93 -13.49
C THR A 289 10.58 14.16 -14.37
N PRO A 290 10.67 14.04 -15.71
CA PRO A 290 10.53 15.19 -16.60
C PRO A 290 9.07 15.61 -16.78
N GLY A 291 8.88 16.84 -17.29
CA GLY A 291 7.56 17.34 -17.69
C GLY A 291 6.70 17.87 -16.54
N ASP A 292 5.40 17.99 -16.81
CA ASP A 292 4.42 18.46 -15.82
C ASP A 292 4.18 17.37 -14.76
N PRO A 293 4.26 17.69 -13.45
CA PRO A 293 3.86 16.82 -12.36
C PRO A 293 2.57 16.01 -12.55
N LYS A 294 1.58 16.52 -13.28
CA LYS A 294 0.34 15.77 -13.56
C LYS A 294 0.55 14.51 -14.42
N THR A 295 1.69 14.35 -15.09
CA THR A 295 2.01 13.15 -15.88
C THR A 295 2.97 12.21 -15.15
N TRP A 296 3.37 12.51 -13.91
CA TRP A 296 4.42 11.76 -13.22
C TRP A 296 3.94 10.42 -12.67
N ALA A 297 2.69 10.33 -12.22
CA ALA A 297 2.16 9.10 -11.65
C ALA A 297 2.21 7.93 -12.67
N GLU A 298 1.79 8.17 -13.91
CA GLU A 298 1.88 7.16 -14.97
C GLU A 298 3.35 6.82 -15.31
N GLN A 299 4.25 7.81 -15.31
CA GLN A 299 5.68 7.56 -15.52
C GLN A 299 6.27 6.68 -14.42
N TRP A 300 5.96 6.95 -13.15
CA TRP A 300 6.40 6.13 -12.02
C TRP A 300 5.82 4.73 -12.07
N ALA A 301 4.53 4.59 -12.36
CA ALA A 301 3.93 3.27 -12.57
C ALA A 301 4.69 2.50 -13.66
N ASN A 302 4.96 3.13 -14.81
CA ASN A 302 5.73 2.53 -15.90
C ASN A 302 7.19 2.17 -15.53
N GLU A 303 7.81 2.90 -14.60
CA GLU A 303 9.14 2.55 -14.09
C GLU A 303 9.11 1.36 -13.12
N ILE A 304 7.99 1.19 -12.39
CA ILE A 304 7.81 0.16 -11.38
C ILE A 304 7.32 -1.16 -11.97
N LEU A 305 6.52 -1.13 -13.04
CA LEU A 305 5.99 -2.34 -13.69
C LEU A 305 7.03 -3.41 -14.03
N PRO A 306 8.23 -3.07 -14.57
CA PRO A 306 9.29 -4.06 -14.78
C PRO A 306 9.77 -4.72 -13.49
N ILE A 307 9.80 -3.98 -12.38
CA ILE A 307 10.19 -4.48 -11.05
C ILE A 307 9.10 -5.39 -10.49
N ALA A 308 7.82 -4.99 -10.63
CA ALA A 308 6.68 -5.80 -10.24
C ALA A 308 6.65 -7.12 -11.01
N ARG A 309 6.92 -7.09 -12.31
CA ARG A 309 7.11 -8.30 -13.13
C ARG A 309 8.26 -9.15 -12.60
N GLU A 310 9.41 -8.55 -12.30
CA GLU A 310 10.55 -9.31 -11.78
C GLU A 310 10.22 -9.97 -10.43
N ALA A 311 9.45 -9.31 -9.57
CA ALA A 311 8.96 -9.86 -8.30
C ALA A 311 8.19 -11.17 -8.52
N HIS A 312 7.26 -11.17 -9.48
CA HIS A 312 6.43 -12.34 -9.80
C HIS A 312 7.17 -13.42 -10.58
N THR A 313 7.98 -13.05 -11.58
CA THR A 313 8.71 -14.03 -12.43
C THR A 313 9.85 -14.77 -11.69
N ARG A 314 10.26 -14.26 -10.53
CA ARG A 314 11.14 -14.99 -9.59
C ARG A 314 10.40 -16.07 -8.80
N MET A 315 9.07 -16.18 -8.96
CA MET A 315 8.23 -17.15 -8.26
C MET A 315 7.72 -18.24 -9.20
N ARG A 316 7.52 -19.42 -8.63
CA ARG A 316 6.67 -20.47 -9.18
C ARG A 316 5.38 -20.49 -8.37
N PHE A 317 4.25 -20.37 -9.05
CA PHE A 317 2.94 -20.40 -8.40
C PHE A 317 2.44 -21.83 -8.25
N GLU A 318 2.00 -22.18 -7.05
CA GLU A 318 1.47 -23.49 -6.70
C GLU A 318 0.12 -23.35 -5.98
N HIS A 319 -0.73 -24.38 -6.12
CA HIS A 319 -2.04 -24.45 -5.46
C HIS A 319 -2.96 -23.25 -5.74
N VAL A 320 -2.80 -22.60 -6.89
CA VAL A 320 -3.62 -21.45 -7.26
C VAL A 320 -5.04 -21.90 -7.61
N HIS A 321 -6.02 -21.27 -6.99
CA HIS A 321 -7.44 -21.55 -7.20
C HIS A 321 -8.29 -20.30 -7.00
N ARG A 322 -9.50 -20.34 -7.57
CA ARG A 322 -10.51 -19.31 -7.33
C ARG A 322 -10.95 -19.30 -5.87
N GLU A 323 -10.93 -18.12 -5.26
CA GLU A 323 -11.58 -17.85 -3.98
C GLU A 323 -12.61 -16.71 -4.15
N GLU A 324 -13.71 -16.81 -3.40
CA GLU A 324 -14.73 -15.77 -3.32
C GLU A 324 -14.95 -15.41 -1.85
N LYS A 325 -14.74 -14.14 -1.50
CA LYS A 325 -14.86 -13.65 -0.13
C LYS A 325 -15.33 -12.20 -0.12
N ASP A 326 -16.33 -11.92 0.72
CA ASP A 326 -16.90 -10.57 0.89
C ASP A 326 -17.34 -9.92 -0.44
N GLY A 327 -17.86 -10.73 -1.38
CA GLY A 327 -18.29 -10.29 -2.71
C GLY A 327 -17.17 -10.13 -3.75
N ARG A 328 -15.90 -10.27 -3.34
CA ARG A 328 -14.74 -10.23 -4.23
C ARG A 328 -14.37 -11.62 -4.71
N VAL A 329 -13.90 -11.72 -5.96
CA VAL A 329 -13.41 -12.96 -6.58
C VAL A 329 -11.95 -12.74 -6.99
N PHE A 330 -11.06 -13.61 -6.53
CA PHE A 330 -9.62 -13.49 -6.74
C PHE A 330 -8.94 -14.86 -6.80
N ALA A 331 -7.66 -14.87 -7.20
CA ALA A 331 -6.82 -16.06 -7.23
C ALA A 331 -6.03 -16.19 -5.93
N LYS A 332 -6.19 -17.30 -5.23
CA LYS A 332 -5.46 -17.62 -4.00
C LYS A 332 -4.52 -18.78 -4.20
N GLY A 333 -3.33 -18.71 -3.62
CA GLY A 333 -2.33 -19.78 -3.74
C GLY A 333 -1.02 -19.47 -3.03
N GLU A 334 0.06 -20.04 -3.55
CA GLU A 334 1.40 -19.95 -2.98
C GLU A 334 2.39 -19.51 -4.06
N ALA A 335 3.21 -18.51 -3.76
CA ALA A 335 4.34 -18.07 -4.55
C ALA A 335 5.62 -18.67 -3.95
N HIS A 336 6.22 -19.65 -4.63
CA HIS A 336 7.45 -20.31 -4.19
C HIS A 336 8.65 -19.71 -4.92
N GLU A 337 9.66 -19.28 -4.16
CA GLU A 337 10.89 -18.73 -4.74
C GLU A 337 11.55 -19.72 -5.72
N ILE A 338 11.93 -19.21 -6.89
CA ILE A 338 12.78 -19.92 -7.85
C ILE A 338 14.24 -19.61 -7.52
N GLY A 339 15.00 -20.63 -7.14
CA GLY A 339 16.41 -20.46 -6.75
C GLY A 339 16.56 -19.93 -5.33
N THR A 340 17.42 -18.93 -5.13
CA THR A 340 17.67 -18.30 -3.83
C THR A 340 18.04 -16.83 -4.02
N GLY A 341 17.92 -16.02 -2.97
CA GLY A 341 18.39 -14.63 -2.96
C GLY A 341 17.29 -13.61 -3.19
N TYR A 342 16.02 -14.03 -3.16
CA TYR A 342 14.87 -13.13 -3.28
C TYR A 342 14.89 -12.03 -2.21
N LEU A 343 15.22 -12.36 -0.96
CA LEU A 343 15.28 -11.37 0.13
C LEU A 343 16.35 -10.30 -0.09
N ASP A 344 17.54 -10.68 -0.52
CA ASP A 344 18.61 -9.70 -0.76
C ASP A 344 18.25 -8.81 -1.96
N TRP A 345 17.71 -9.38 -3.03
CA TRP A 345 17.24 -8.65 -4.20
C TRP A 345 16.09 -7.69 -3.84
N SER A 346 15.03 -8.17 -3.18
CA SER A 346 13.88 -7.34 -2.83
C SER A 346 14.26 -6.25 -1.82
N THR A 347 15.18 -6.53 -0.89
CA THR A 347 15.71 -5.51 0.04
C THR A 347 16.45 -4.40 -0.70
N ALA A 348 17.26 -4.74 -1.71
CA ALA A 348 17.94 -3.75 -2.53
C ALA A 348 16.95 -2.89 -3.32
N VAL A 349 15.92 -3.51 -3.91
CA VAL A 349 14.83 -2.81 -4.60
C VAL A 349 14.10 -1.85 -3.66
N VAL A 350 13.67 -2.31 -2.47
CA VAL A 350 13.01 -1.46 -1.47
C VAL A 350 13.90 -0.29 -1.06
N GLY A 351 15.21 -0.51 -0.89
CA GLY A 351 16.17 0.56 -0.62
C GLY A 351 16.21 1.62 -1.72
N ASP A 352 16.31 1.20 -2.99
CA ASP A 352 16.33 2.12 -4.13
C ASP A 352 15.02 2.90 -4.28
N GLU A 353 13.88 2.24 -4.10
CA GLU A 353 12.55 2.82 -4.33
C GLU A 353 12.07 3.71 -3.19
N LEU A 354 12.31 3.37 -1.91
CA LEU A 354 12.07 4.27 -0.79
C LEU A 354 12.91 5.55 -0.90
N HIS A 355 14.15 5.40 -1.35
CA HIS A 355 15.06 6.52 -1.57
C HIS A 355 14.54 7.47 -2.67
N LYS A 356 14.13 6.93 -3.83
CA LYS A 356 13.50 7.72 -4.90
C LYS A 356 12.20 8.37 -4.43
N ALA A 357 11.33 7.62 -3.74
CA ALA A 357 10.03 8.09 -3.26
C ALA A 357 10.16 9.35 -2.38
N GLY A 358 11.06 9.35 -1.40
CA GLY A 358 11.27 10.50 -0.52
C GLY A 358 11.77 11.75 -1.26
N TRP A 359 12.70 11.59 -2.20
CA TRP A 359 13.18 12.70 -3.03
C TRP A 359 12.12 13.20 -4.02
N ARG A 360 11.35 12.29 -4.63
CA ARG A 360 10.25 12.60 -5.55
C ARG A 360 9.11 13.31 -4.84
N LEU A 361 8.78 12.93 -3.60
CA LEU A 361 7.79 13.63 -2.78
C LEU A 361 8.22 15.09 -2.52
N ALA A 362 9.49 15.31 -2.14
CA ALA A 362 10.01 16.66 -1.94
C ALA A 362 9.95 17.51 -3.22
N ASP A 363 10.44 16.99 -4.35
CA ASP A 363 10.44 17.74 -5.62
C ASP A 363 9.02 17.98 -6.14
N LEU A 364 8.11 17.00 -6.00
CA LEU A 364 6.70 17.15 -6.35
C LEU A 364 6.09 18.32 -5.57
N LEU A 365 6.17 18.27 -4.23
CA LEU A 365 5.61 19.31 -3.36
C LEU A 365 6.22 20.69 -3.66
N GLN A 366 7.53 20.76 -3.93
CA GLN A 366 8.19 22.00 -4.30
C GLN A 366 7.68 22.58 -5.64
N LYS A 367 7.26 21.74 -6.58
CA LYS A 367 6.72 22.20 -7.88
C LYS A 367 5.26 22.59 -7.85
N VAL A 368 4.48 22.09 -6.89
CA VAL A 368 3.00 22.27 -6.88
C VAL A 368 2.50 23.21 -5.78
N LEU A 369 3.33 23.56 -4.79
CA LEU A 369 3.01 24.50 -3.71
C LEU A 369 3.72 25.84 -3.86
#